data_AF-A0A6A4WPZ8-F1
#
_entry.id   AF-A0A6A4WPZ8-F1
#
_cell.length_a   1.000
_cell.length_b   1.000
_cell.length_c   1.000
_cell.angle_alpha   90.00
_cell.angle_beta   90.00
_cell.angle_gamma   90.00
#
_symmetry.space_group_name_H-M   'P 1'
#
loop_
_entity.id
_entity.type
_entity.pdbx_description
1 polymer ?
#
loop_
_entity_poly.entity_id
_entity_poly.type
_entity_poly.pdbx_seq_one_letter_code
_entity_poly.pdbx_strand_id
1 'polypeptide(L)'
;MAGPPHCCAVTVLLSLALLALLWTSEACLETAWNSGRMDADQQLQVLTIAPSQDGGCTCCAHCHYRPRCASLSFNSATSECELYSSVASYSTLQPDYARQWSYYVMPGRSESGQFCRQDSDCTASGDFCRGRFCTSLDKVTCRTVAETFGSIRHYAVEPPIFGWIDGKEISVVCWMTLSGKGYTNILWSVNGFSFSFSTLMNYDLQPQIGARSILHLAEFLRESETNPSYHISVWSVTGGIWTELLSYEAPRDEPVLQLAPRANSWLNHRRHSIVHWNVSMLWMPYSAPTLLTINRDDGQTTAGAMARTDGLIEYDELWVSMLE
;
A
#
# COMPACT_ATOMS: atom_id res chain seq x y z
N MET A 1 52.99 -8.06 -48.40
CA MET A 1 52.54 -6.86 -47.65
C MET A 1 51.03 -6.85 -47.70
N ALA A 2 50.43 -6.88 -46.51
CA ALA A 2 48.99 -6.98 -46.30
C ALA A 2 48.28 -5.64 -46.54
N GLY A 3 47.03 -5.73 -46.99
CA GLY A 3 46.07 -4.63 -47.04
C GLY A 3 44.77 -5.09 -47.71
N PRO A 4 43.82 -5.68 -46.95
CA PRO A 4 42.48 -6.03 -47.43
C PRO A 4 41.47 -4.86 -47.29
N PRO A 5 40.27 -5.00 -47.88
CA PRO A 5 39.38 -3.89 -48.20
C PRO A 5 38.33 -3.58 -47.12
N HIS A 6 37.64 -2.45 -47.34
CA HIS A 6 36.50 -1.93 -46.61
C HIS A 6 35.41 -2.97 -46.30
N CYS A 7 35.14 -3.16 -45.01
CA CYS A 7 33.92 -3.76 -44.47
C CYS A 7 33.47 -2.94 -43.26
N CYS A 8 32.63 -1.92 -43.46
CA CYS A 8 31.97 -1.19 -42.38
C CYS A 8 30.66 -0.60 -42.90
N ALA A 9 29.60 -1.40 -42.99
CA ALA A 9 28.23 -0.90 -43.16
C ALA A 9 27.15 -1.97 -42.88
N VAL A 10 27.21 -2.76 -41.79
CA VAL A 10 26.07 -3.65 -41.42
C VAL A 10 25.79 -3.70 -39.90
N THR A 11 26.58 -3.05 -39.04
CA THR A 11 26.49 -3.28 -37.58
C THR A 11 25.66 -2.28 -36.77
N VAL A 12 24.91 -1.36 -37.39
CA VAL A 12 24.15 -0.32 -36.65
C VAL A 12 22.62 -0.52 -36.68
N LEU A 13 22.08 -1.32 -37.60
CA LEU A 13 20.63 -1.57 -37.67
C LEU A 13 20.14 -2.70 -36.76
N LEU A 14 20.99 -3.68 -36.42
CA LEU A 14 20.63 -4.77 -35.52
C LEU A 14 20.62 -4.37 -34.03
N SER A 15 21.40 -3.35 -33.64
CA SER A 15 21.45 -2.87 -32.26
C SER A 15 20.21 -2.06 -31.89
N LEU A 16 19.62 -1.28 -32.79
CA LEU A 16 18.37 -0.54 -32.53
C LEU A 16 17.16 -1.46 -32.32
N ALA A 17 17.06 -2.55 -33.10
CA ALA A 17 15.96 -3.52 -32.93
C ALA A 17 16.10 -4.30 -31.61
N LEU A 18 17.31 -4.66 -31.19
CA LEU A 18 17.55 -5.28 -29.88
C LEU A 18 17.32 -4.31 -28.71
N LEU A 19 17.65 -3.02 -28.86
CA LEU A 19 17.33 -1.99 -27.88
C LEU A 19 15.81 -1.78 -27.76
N ALA A 20 15.07 -1.78 -28.88
CA ALA A 20 13.61 -1.74 -28.85
C ALA A 20 13.00 -2.99 -28.18
N LEU A 21 13.59 -4.18 -28.40
CA LEU A 21 13.16 -5.43 -27.76
C LEU A 21 13.45 -5.46 -26.24
N LEU A 22 14.58 -4.90 -25.80
CA LEU A 22 14.89 -4.77 -24.37
C LEU A 22 13.95 -3.77 -23.66
N TRP A 23 13.44 -2.76 -24.37
CA TRP A 23 12.42 -1.85 -23.83
C TRP A 23 11.03 -2.52 -23.76
N THR A 24 10.77 -3.53 -24.61
CA THR A 24 9.51 -4.27 -24.56
C THR A 24 9.42 -5.24 -23.38
N SER A 25 10.55 -5.68 -22.78
CA SER A 25 10.52 -6.55 -21.60
C SER A 25 10.23 -5.83 -20.28
N GLU A 26 10.43 -4.51 -20.21
CA GLU A 26 9.97 -3.67 -19.10
C GLU A 26 8.53 -3.15 -19.30
N ALA A 27 7.96 -3.36 -20.49
CA ALA A 27 6.67 -2.78 -20.86
C ALA A 27 5.47 -3.33 -20.09
N CYS A 28 5.63 -4.40 -19.32
CA CYS A 28 4.54 -5.09 -18.62
C CYS A 28 4.90 -5.47 -17.17
N LEU A 29 5.51 -4.63 -16.32
CA LEU A 29 5.65 -4.96 -14.87
C LEU A 29 5.60 -3.76 -13.90
N GLU A 30 5.22 -4.07 -12.65
CA GLU A 30 4.98 -3.27 -11.42
C GLU A 30 3.77 -2.32 -11.37
N THR A 31 2.61 -2.86 -10.97
CA THR A 31 1.33 -2.15 -10.73
C THR A 31 0.92 -2.20 -9.24
N ALA A 32 -0.13 -1.46 -8.85
CA ALA A 32 -0.67 -1.50 -7.48
C ALA A 32 -1.13 -2.90 -7.05
N TRP A 33 -1.67 -3.68 -7.99
CA TRP A 33 -2.04 -5.08 -7.82
C TRP A 33 -1.78 -5.84 -9.11
N ASN A 34 -1.14 -7.00 -9.02
CA ASN A 34 -0.64 -7.74 -10.19
C ASN A 34 -1.23 -9.13 -10.34
N SER A 35 -2.15 -9.55 -9.47
CA SER A 35 -2.77 -10.88 -9.55
C SER A 35 -4.30 -10.79 -9.63
N GLY A 36 -4.82 -11.03 -10.82
CA GLY A 36 -6.24 -10.91 -11.08
C GLY A 36 -6.59 -10.75 -12.56
N ARG A 37 -7.88 -10.54 -12.81
CA ARG A 37 -8.44 -10.26 -14.13
C ARG A 37 -9.65 -9.36 -14.06
N MET A 38 -10.02 -8.71 -15.15
CA MET A 38 -11.23 -7.88 -15.21
C MET A 38 -12.44 -8.74 -15.63
N ASP A 39 -13.63 -8.17 -15.50
CA ASP A 39 -14.86 -8.82 -15.95
C ASP A 39 -14.90 -9.03 -17.48
N ALA A 40 -15.67 -10.04 -17.90
CA ALA A 40 -15.76 -10.45 -19.31
C ALA A 40 -16.34 -9.37 -20.23
N ASP A 41 -17.13 -8.44 -19.70
CA ASP A 41 -17.68 -7.29 -20.44
C ASP A 41 -16.60 -6.25 -20.80
N GLN A 42 -15.45 -6.26 -20.12
CA GLN A 42 -14.31 -5.39 -20.39
C GLN A 42 -13.33 -6.01 -21.42
N GLN A 43 -13.53 -7.27 -21.80
CA GLN A 43 -12.62 -8.00 -22.67
C GLN A 43 -12.73 -7.54 -24.12
N LEU A 44 -11.59 -7.21 -24.71
CA LEU A 44 -11.44 -7.06 -26.15
C LEU A 44 -11.29 -8.41 -26.85
N GLN A 45 -10.54 -9.33 -26.22
CA GLN A 45 -10.25 -10.63 -26.80
C GLN A 45 -9.72 -11.61 -25.74
N VAL A 46 -10.02 -12.89 -25.94
CA VAL A 46 -9.36 -14.01 -25.28
C VAL A 46 -8.54 -14.80 -26.30
N LEU A 47 -7.31 -15.16 -25.94
CA LEU A 47 -6.37 -15.93 -26.76
C LEU A 47 -5.81 -17.09 -25.93
N THR A 48 -5.62 -18.25 -26.55
CA THR A 48 -4.81 -19.33 -25.96
C THR A 48 -3.42 -19.29 -26.56
N ILE A 49 -2.41 -19.13 -25.72
CA ILE A 49 -1.01 -19.10 -26.14
C ILE A 49 -0.43 -20.51 -25.97
N ALA A 50 0.46 -20.92 -26.88
CA ALA A 50 1.16 -22.18 -26.72
C ALA A 50 1.92 -22.19 -25.38
N PRO A 51 1.88 -23.29 -24.60
CA PRO A 51 2.57 -23.36 -23.32
C PRO A 51 4.07 -23.11 -23.53
N SER A 52 4.58 -22.00 -23.03
CA SER A 52 5.99 -21.61 -23.09
C SER A 52 6.37 -20.95 -21.77
N GLN A 53 7.67 -20.89 -21.46
CA GLN A 53 8.16 -20.24 -20.25
C GLN A 53 7.88 -18.72 -20.24
N ASP A 54 7.51 -18.12 -21.38
CA ASP A 54 7.34 -16.68 -21.58
C ASP A 54 5.90 -16.30 -22.03
N GLY A 55 4.88 -17.03 -21.56
CA GLY A 55 3.48 -16.79 -21.94
C GLY A 55 3.00 -15.35 -21.70
N GLY A 56 3.43 -14.73 -20.60
CA GLY A 56 3.12 -13.32 -20.28
C GLY A 56 3.73 -12.31 -21.27
N CYS A 57 4.96 -12.54 -21.74
CA CYS A 57 5.59 -11.69 -22.76
C CYS A 57 4.86 -11.78 -24.10
N THR A 58 4.38 -12.98 -24.44
CA THR A 58 3.62 -13.20 -25.69
C THR A 58 2.28 -12.47 -25.64
N CYS A 59 1.59 -12.51 -24.49
CA CYS A 59 0.42 -11.68 -24.23
C CYS A 59 0.68 -10.19 -24.42
N CYS A 60 1.76 -9.68 -23.80
CA CYS A 60 2.17 -8.28 -23.88
C CYS A 60 2.40 -7.85 -25.34
N ALA A 61 3.05 -8.69 -26.15
CA ALA A 61 3.21 -8.45 -27.57
C ALA A 61 1.87 -8.37 -28.32
N HIS A 62 0.94 -9.30 -28.07
CA HIS A 62 -0.39 -9.27 -28.68
C HIS A 62 -1.18 -8.01 -28.31
N CYS A 63 -1.08 -7.56 -27.06
CA CYS A 63 -1.69 -6.31 -26.61
C CYS A 63 -1.03 -5.10 -27.31
N HIS A 64 0.31 -5.06 -27.38
CA HIS A 64 1.03 -3.96 -28.02
C HIS A 64 0.66 -3.75 -29.50
N TYR A 65 0.48 -4.82 -30.27
CA TYR A 65 0.06 -4.74 -31.67
C TYR A 65 -1.41 -4.36 -31.87
N ARG A 66 -2.18 -4.24 -30.78
CA ARG A 66 -3.59 -3.82 -30.80
C ARG A 66 -3.72 -2.39 -30.27
N PRO A 67 -3.99 -1.40 -31.13
CA PRO A 67 -4.02 0.01 -30.72
C PRO A 67 -5.00 0.34 -29.59
N ARG A 68 -6.05 -0.46 -29.41
CA ARG A 68 -7.08 -0.31 -28.37
C ARG A 68 -6.78 -1.09 -27.08
N CYS A 69 -5.74 -1.91 -27.05
CA CYS A 69 -5.41 -2.68 -25.86
C CYS A 69 -4.66 -1.81 -24.85
N ALA A 70 -5.17 -1.74 -23.63
CA ALA A 70 -4.65 -0.91 -22.55
C ALA A 70 -4.08 -1.75 -21.39
N SER A 71 -4.60 -2.97 -21.20
CA SER A 71 -4.12 -3.90 -20.19
C SER A 71 -4.40 -5.34 -20.61
N LEU A 72 -3.85 -6.31 -19.86
CA LEU A 72 -4.09 -7.72 -20.10
C LEU A 72 -3.98 -8.55 -18.81
N SER A 73 -4.58 -9.74 -18.83
CA SER A 73 -4.37 -10.79 -17.84
C SER A 73 -3.88 -12.08 -18.49
N PHE A 74 -2.92 -12.76 -17.87
CA PHE A 74 -2.39 -14.04 -18.32
C PHE A 74 -2.60 -15.11 -17.25
N ASN A 75 -3.26 -16.21 -17.63
CA ASN A 75 -3.41 -17.40 -16.80
C ASN A 75 -2.28 -18.40 -17.10
N SER A 76 -1.38 -18.56 -16.15
CA SER A 76 -0.25 -19.49 -16.25
C SER A 76 -0.66 -20.98 -16.24
N ALA A 77 -1.82 -21.32 -15.66
CA ALA A 77 -2.31 -22.70 -15.60
C ALA A 77 -2.98 -23.15 -16.91
N THR A 78 -3.73 -22.26 -17.57
CA THR A 78 -4.46 -22.57 -18.82
C THR A 78 -3.77 -22.04 -20.08
N SER A 79 -2.69 -21.26 -19.92
CA SER A 79 -2.05 -20.50 -20.99
C SER A 79 -3.01 -19.54 -21.72
N GLU A 80 -4.02 -19.06 -21.01
CA GLU A 80 -5.01 -18.12 -21.53
C GLU A 80 -4.55 -16.67 -21.34
N CYS A 81 -4.88 -15.83 -22.32
CA CYS A 81 -4.57 -14.41 -22.34
C CYS A 81 -5.86 -13.62 -22.59
N GLU A 82 -6.21 -12.75 -21.67
CA GLU A 82 -7.34 -11.84 -21.79
C GLU A 82 -6.80 -10.42 -22.02
N LEU A 83 -7.24 -9.76 -23.09
CA LEU A 83 -6.84 -8.39 -23.46
C LEU A 83 -7.99 -7.43 -23.18
N TYR A 84 -7.71 -6.25 -22.62
CA TYR A 84 -8.74 -5.27 -22.25
C TYR A 84 -8.51 -3.90 -22.89
N SER A 85 -9.59 -3.14 -23.08
CA SER A 85 -9.55 -1.79 -23.65
C SER A 85 -9.25 -0.68 -22.65
N SER A 86 -9.32 -0.98 -21.35
CA SER A 86 -9.09 -0.04 -20.26
C SER A 86 -8.04 -0.61 -19.30
N VAL A 87 -7.51 0.25 -18.43
CA VAL A 87 -6.70 -0.18 -17.31
C VAL A 87 -7.61 -0.31 -16.09
N ALA A 88 -7.45 -1.40 -15.34
CA ALA A 88 -8.22 -1.64 -14.15
C ALA A 88 -7.94 -0.64 -13.02
N SER A 89 -8.86 -0.61 -12.05
CA SER A 89 -8.70 -0.07 -10.70
C SER A 89 -9.06 -1.16 -9.68
N TYR A 90 -9.04 -0.86 -8.38
CA TYR A 90 -9.52 -1.83 -7.39
C TYR A 90 -11.00 -2.19 -7.59
N SER A 91 -11.82 -1.28 -8.12
CA SER A 91 -13.25 -1.54 -8.37
C SER A 91 -13.51 -2.51 -9.53
N THR A 92 -12.60 -2.63 -10.49
CA THR A 92 -12.82 -3.40 -11.74
C THR A 92 -11.94 -4.63 -11.86
N LEU A 93 -10.82 -4.69 -11.14
CA LEU A 93 -10.00 -5.88 -11.08
C LEU A 93 -10.59 -6.87 -10.08
N GLN A 94 -10.72 -8.12 -10.50
CA GLN A 94 -11.09 -9.24 -9.67
C GLN A 94 -9.80 -9.92 -9.19
N PRO A 95 -9.58 -10.00 -7.87
CA PRO A 95 -8.40 -10.67 -7.34
C PRO A 95 -8.39 -12.15 -7.69
N ASP A 96 -7.21 -12.65 -8.05
CA ASP A 96 -6.99 -14.09 -8.13
C ASP A 96 -6.15 -14.60 -6.96
N TYR A 97 -6.83 -15.12 -5.94
CA TYR A 97 -6.19 -15.72 -4.77
C TYR A 97 -5.40 -16.99 -5.08
N ALA A 98 -5.73 -17.69 -6.18
CA ALA A 98 -4.99 -18.87 -6.62
C ALA A 98 -3.67 -18.49 -7.31
N ARG A 99 -3.45 -17.19 -7.60
CA ARG A 99 -2.25 -16.64 -8.25
C ARG A 99 -1.92 -17.30 -9.60
N GLN A 100 -2.94 -17.78 -10.30
CA GLN A 100 -2.83 -18.33 -11.65
C GLN A 100 -2.85 -17.20 -12.69
N TRP A 101 -3.60 -16.14 -12.41
CA TRP A 101 -3.74 -14.94 -13.22
C TRP A 101 -2.77 -13.86 -12.78
N SER A 102 -1.98 -13.38 -13.75
CA SER A 102 -1.14 -12.19 -13.62
C SER A 102 -1.75 -11.06 -14.46
N TYR A 103 -1.85 -9.87 -13.88
CA TYR A 103 -2.41 -8.67 -14.52
C TYR A 103 -1.31 -7.66 -14.87
N TYR A 104 -1.43 -7.04 -16.04
CA TYR A 104 -0.41 -6.13 -16.58
C TYR A 104 -1.03 -4.91 -17.26
N VAL A 105 -0.31 -3.79 -17.20
CA VAL A 105 -0.74 -2.49 -17.75
C VAL A 105 0.19 -2.06 -18.88
N MET A 106 -0.38 -1.60 -20.00
CA MET A 106 0.37 -1.08 -21.12
C MET A 106 0.82 0.38 -20.88
N PRO A 107 2.00 0.78 -21.37
CA PRO A 107 2.48 2.15 -21.21
C PRO A 107 1.61 3.20 -21.88
N GLY A 108 1.37 4.32 -21.18
CA GLY A 108 0.68 5.50 -21.72
C GLY A 108 -0.80 5.30 -22.00
N ARG A 109 -1.48 4.41 -21.25
CA ARG A 109 -2.88 4.03 -21.49
C ARG A 109 -3.81 4.21 -20.29
N SER A 110 -3.30 4.65 -19.15
CA SER A 110 -4.07 4.76 -17.92
C SER A 110 -4.84 6.08 -17.87
N GLU A 111 -6.13 6.01 -17.60
CA GLU A 111 -6.98 7.16 -17.32
C GLU A 111 -7.00 7.48 -15.82
N SER A 112 -7.56 8.63 -15.44
CA SER A 112 -7.73 9.03 -14.03
C SER A 112 -8.41 7.93 -13.21
N GLY A 113 -7.84 7.60 -12.06
CA GLY A 113 -8.30 6.57 -11.13
C GLY A 113 -7.91 5.13 -11.50
N GLN A 114 -7.24 4.91 -12.63
CA GLN A 114 -6.75 3.59 -13.03
C GLN A 114 -5.32 3.36 -12.53
N PHE A 115 -4.93 2.08 -12.45
CA PHE A 115 -3.57 1.71 -12.08
C PHE A 115 -2.54 2.29 -13.06
N CYS A 116 -1.36 2.60 -12.54
CA CYS A 116 -0.23 3.09 -13.32
C CYS A 116 1.08 2.56 -12.73
N ARG A 117 2.17 2.75 -13.46
CA ARG A 117 3.51 2.35 -13.04
C ARG A 117 4.44 3.54 -12.94
N GLN A 118 4.23 4.54 -13.81
CA GLN A 118 4.97 5.80 -13.83
C GLN A 118 4.12 6.92 -14.42
N ASP A 119 4.53 8.17 -14.22
CA ASP A 119 3.75 9.36 -14.64
C ASP A 119 3.39 9.36 -16.12
N SER A 120 4.27 8.85 -16.99
CA SER A 120 4.01 8.78 -18.44
C SER A 120 2.90 7.81 -18.81
N ASP A 121 2.44 6.96 -17.89
CA ASP A 121 1.31 6.08 -18.14
C ASP A 121 -0.02 6.83 -18.11
N CYS A 122 -0.07 8.00 -17.45
CA CYS A 122 -1.28 8.78 -17.25
C CYS A 122 -1.61 9.65 -18.46
N THR A 123 -2.83 9.48 -18.96
CA THR A 123 -3.30 10.11 -20.19
C THR A 123 -4.00 11.45 -19.96
N ALA A 124 -4.56 11.66 -18.78
CA ALA A 124 -5.24 12.90 -18.42
C ALA A 124 -4.22 13.99 -18.02
N SER A 125 -4.44 15.20 -18.52
CA SER A 125 -3.57 16.34 -18.17
C SER A 125 -3.73 16.71 -16.69
N GLY A 126 -2.61 16.79 -15.98
CA GLY A 126 -2.57 17.10 -14.54
C GLY A 126 -2.53 15.86 -13.65
N ASP A 127 -2.74 14.67 -14.19
CA ASP A 127 -2.55 13.42 -13.46
C ASP A 127 -1.08 13.00 -13.45
N PHE A 128 -0.67 12.44 -12.32
CA PHE A 128 0.63 11.81 -12.10
C PHE A 128 0.40 10.41 -11.52
N CYS A 129 1.40 9.54 -11.62
CA CYS A 129 1.32 8.20 -11.05
C CYS A 129 1.69 8.25 -9.57
N ARG A 130 0.67 8.38 -8.72
CA ARG A 130 0.82 8.54 -7.27
C ARG A 130 0.17 7.37 -6.56
N GLY A 131 0.95 6.65 -5.75
CA GLY A 131 0.49 5.42 -5.10
C GLY A 131 0.05 4.36 -6.12
N ARG A 132 0.68 4.33 -7.29
CA ARG A 132 0.31 3.48 -8.43
C ARG A 132 -1.09 3.72 -9.00
N PHE A 133 -1.65 4.93 -8.84
CA PHE A 133 -2.85 5.41 -9.54
C PHE A 133 -2.55 6.67 -10.35
N CYS A 134 -3.17 6.78 -11.52
CA CYS A 134 -3.22 8.06 -12.22
C CYS A 134 -4.19 8.99 -11.50
N THR A 135 -3.65 10.06 -10.91
CA THR A 135 -4.46 11.00 -10.14
C THR A 135 -3.78 12.36 -10.06
N SER A 136 -4.59 13.41 -9.94
CA SER A 136 -4.14 14.77 -9.65
C SER A 136 -3.98 15.03 -8.14
N LEU A 137 -4.48 14.12 -7.29
CA LEU A 137 -4.38 14.21 -5.83
C LEU A 137 -2.91 14.22 -5.40
N ASP A 138 -2.53 15.14 -4.54
CA ASP A 138 -1.18 15.26 -3.97
C ASP A 138 -0.90 14.27 -2.85
N LYS A 139 -1.93 13.54 -2.40
CA LYS A 139 -1.87 12.53 -1.37
C LYS A 139 -2.76 11.34 -1.73
N VAL A 140 -2.26 10.14 -1.48
CA VAL A 140 -3.01 8.89 -1.63
C VAL A 140 -2.85 8.06 -0.35
N THR A 141 -3.92 7.98 0.43
CA THR A 141 -3.99 7.22 1.69
C THR A 141 -4.92 6.02 1.55
N CYS A 142 -5.07 5.23 2.62
CA CYS A 142 -6.04 4.14 2.63
C CYS A 142 -7.48 4.62 2.47
N ARG A 143 -7.81 5.81 3.00
CA ARG A 143 -9.10 6.43 2.81
C ARG A 143 -9.31 6.86 1.36
N THR A 144 -8.32 7.53 0.77
CA THR A 144 -8.36 7.92 -0.65
C THR A 144 -8.67 6.70 -1.52
N VAL A 145 -7.99 5.58 -1.27
CA VAL A 145 -8.25 4.33 -1.99
C VAL A 145 -9.67 3.85 -1.78
N ALA A 146 -10.12 3.73 -0.53
CA ALA A 146 -11.44 3.22 -0.19
C ALA A 146 -12.59 4.06 -0.78
N GLU A 147 -12.46 5.39 -0.74
CA GLU A 147 -13.50 6.33 -1.13
C GLU A 147 -13.45 6.70 -2.63
N THR A 148 -12.26 6.75 -3.24
CA THR A 148 -12.06 7.26 -4.61
C THR A 148 -11.75 6.18 -5.63
N PHE A 149 -10.86 5.23 -5.31
CA PHE A 149 -10.36 4.23 -6.27
C PHE A 149 -11.06 2.86 -6.17
N GLY A 150 -12.05 2.77 -5.28
CA GLY A 150 -12.85 1.58 -5.03
C GLY A 150 -12.40 0.81 -3.78
N SER A 151 -13.36 0.21 -3.09
CA SER A 151 -13.10 -0.59 -1.89
C SER A 151 -12.23 -1.78 -2.22
N ILE A 152 -11.01 -1.84 -1.68
CA ILE A 152 -10.09 -2.98 -1.82
C ILE A 152 -10.48 -4.17 -0.91
N ARG A 153 -11.61 -4.10 -0.22
CA ARG A 153 -12.02 -5.12 0.76
C ARG A 153 -12.20 -6.52 0.15
N HIS A 154 -12.51 -6.62 -1.15
CA HIS A 154 -12.61 -7.90 -1.84
C HIS A 154 -11.26 -8.55 -2.15
N TYR A 155 -10.13 -7.90 -1.85
CA TYR A 155 -8.77 -8.43 -2.00
C TYR A 155 -8.17 -8.97 -0.70
N ALA A 156 -8.43 -8.30 0.43
CA ALA A 156 -8.05 -8.73 1.77
C ALA A 156 -8.72 -7.81 2.80
N VAL A 157 -8.71 -8.22 4.07
CA VAL A 157 -9.10 -7.35 5.18
C VAL A 157 -8.03 -6.27 5.42
N GLU A 158 -6.76 -6.62 5.21
CA GLU A 158 -5.58 -5.79 5.47
C GLU A 158 -4.57 -5.83 4.32
N PRO A 159 -4.97 -5.43 3.09
CA PRO A 159 -4.06 -5.47 1.96
C PRO A 159 -2.93 -4.44 2.14
N PRO A 160 -1.67 -4.81 1.85
CA PRO A 160 -0.65 -3.81 1.57
C PRO A 160 -0.98 -3.14 0.23
N ILE A 161 -0.89 -1.82 0.19
CA ILE A 161 -1.04 -1.00 -1.02
C ILE A 161 0.12 0.00 -1.11
N PHE A 162 0.18 0.73 -2.22
CA PHE A 162 1.07 1.86 -2.38
C PHE A 162 0.30 3.16 -2.13
N GLY A 163 0.72 3.92 -1.13
CA GLY A 163 0.26 5.28 -0.86
C GLY A 163 1.23 6.32 -1.42
N TRP A 164 0.80 7.58 -1.42
CA TRP A 164 1.63 8.73 -1.76
C TRP A 164 1.51 9.78 -0.66
N ILE A 165 2.52 9.90 0.19
CA ILE A 165 2.49 10.72 1.39
C ILE A 165 3.83 11.47 1.47
N ASP A 166 3.78 12.76 1.82
CA ASP A 166 4.96 13.64 1.86
C ASP A 166 5.80 13.61 0.56
N GLY A 167 5.10 13.62 -0.59
CA GLY A 167 5.73 13.64 -1.91
C GLY A 167 6.49 12.36 -2.30
N LYS A 168 6.25 11.24 -1.59
CA LYS A 168 6.91 9.96 -1.85
C LYS A 168 5.91 8.82 -1.91
N GLU A 169 6.21 7.83 -2.75
CA GLU A 169 5.52 6.54 -2.69
C GLU A 169 5.97 5.79 -1.44
N ILE A 170 4.99 5.28 -0.69
CA ILE A 170 5.22 4.44 0.48
C ILE A 170 4.32 3.22 0.39
N SER A 171 4.75 2.05 0.85
CA SER A 171 3.79 0.98 1.10
C SER A 171 2.94 1.39 2.31
N VAL A 172 1.65 1.07 2.37
CA VAL A 172 0.81 1.19 3.58
C VAL A 172 -0.06 -0.05 3.72
N VAL A 173 -0.40 -0.41 4.95
CA VAL A 173 -1.39 -1.47 5.21
C VAL A 173 -2.73 -0.82 5.51
N CYS A 174 -3.76 -1.21 4.79
CA CYS A 174 -5.08 -0.60 4.93
C CYS A 174 -6.05 -1.51 5.65
N TRP A 175 -6.59 -1.05 6.78
CA TRP A 175 -7.70 -1.74 7.42
C TRP A 175 -9.03 -1.25 6.84
N MET A 176 -9.62 -2.09 5.98
CA MET A 176 -10.87 -1.79 5.27
C MET A 176 -12.07 -2.29 6.08
N THR A 177 -12.63 -1.39 6.89
CA THR A 177 -13.80 -1.72 7.74
C THR A 177 -15.03 -2.12 6.92
N LEU A 178 -16.02 -2.75 7.58
CA LEU A 178 -17.32 -3.07 6.97
C LEU A 178 -18.02 -1.82 6.40
N SER A 179 -17.75 -0.64 6.96
CA SER A 179 -18.27 0.66 6.54
C SER A 179 -17.41 1.36 5.49
N GLY A 180 -16.32 0.75 5.02
CA GLY A 180 -15.52 1.26 3.90
C GLY A 180 -14.65 2.47 4.22
N LYS A 181 -14.31 2.71 5.49
CA LYS A 181 -13.61 3.95 5.90
C LYS A 181 -12.10 3.97 5.58
N GLY A 182 -11.47 2.84 5.29
CA GLY A 182 -10.06 2.75 4.87
C GLY A 182 -9.05 3.36 5.84
N TYR A 183 -8.81 2.69 6.98
CA TYR A 183 -7.80 3.16 7.94
C TYR A 183 -6.39 2.85 7.46
N THR A 184 -5.46 3.79 7.64
CA THR A 184 -4.03 3.54 7.45
C THR A 184 -3.40 3.01 8.75
N ASN A 185 -2.81 1.83 8.69
CA ASN A 185 -2.02 1.31 9.79
C ASN A 185 -0.69 2.08 9.90
N ILE A 186 -0.48 2.76 11.02
CA ILE A 186 0.70 3.60 11.29
C ILE A 186 1.74 2.89 12.17
N LEU A 187 1.32 1.88 12.93
CA LEU A 187 2.18 0.98 13.68
C LEU A 187 1.56 -0.42 13.71
N TRP A 188 2.36 -1.42 13.41
CA TRP A 188 2.01 -2.82 13.55
C TRP A 188 3.19 -3.58 14.16
N SER A 189 2.89 -4.50 15.07
CA SER A 189 3.86 -5.41 15.62
C SER A 189 3.23 -6.76 15.92
N VAL A 190 3.95 -7.84 15.63
CA VAL A 190 3.65 -9.21 16.01
C VAL A 190 4.90 -9.88 16.57
N ASN A 191 4.71 -11.02 17.24
CA ASN A 191 5.78 -11.92 17.68
C ASN A 191 6.81 -11.26 18.63
N GLY A 192 6.39 -10.23 19.37
CA GLY A 192 7.25 -9.55 20.34
C GLY A 192 8.44 -8.81 19.71
N PHE A 193 8.29 -8.29 18.49
CA PHE A 193 9.32 -7.47 17.86
C PHE A 193 9.67 -6.25 18.75
N SER A 194 10.96 -5.93 18.84
CA SER A 194 11.45 -4.84 19.66
C SER A 194 11.71 -3.58 18.83
N PHE A 195 11.03 -2.48 19.18
CA PHE A 195 11.36 -1.17 18.62
C PHE A 195 12.42 -0.46 19.47
N SER A 196 13.38 0.17 18.81
CA SER A 196 14.13 1.29 19.37
C SER A 196 13.38 2.59 19.07
N PHE A 197 13.77 3.70 19.69
CA PHE A 197 13.22 5.01 19.31
C PHE A 197 13.35 5.30 17.80
N SER A 198 14.50 4.93 17.20
CA SER A 198 14.74 5.16 15.78
C SER A 198 13.87 4.29 14.88
N THR A 199 13.66 3.01 15.22
CA THR A 199 12.80 2.11 14.42
C THR A 199 11.32 2.35 14.70
N LEU A 200 10.96 2.85 15.88
CA LEU A 200 9.59 3.25 16.16
C LEU A 200 9.16 4.43 15.29
N MET A 201 10.03 5.40 15.02
CA MET A 201 9.65 6.52 14.16
C MET A 201 9.64 6.14 12.69
N ASN A 202 10.63 5.40 12.22
CA ASN A 202 10.77 5.04 10.81
C ASN A 202 11.33 3.62 10.66
N TYR A 203 10.44 2.66 10.42
CA TYR A 203 10.79 1.28 10.09
C TYR A 203 9.79 0.75 9.06
N ASP A 204 10.17 0.90 7.80
CA ASP A 204 9.39 0.43 6.67
C ASP A 204 10.34 -0.03 5.58
N LEU A 205 10.68 -1.32 5.53
CA LEU A 205 11.22 -1.88 4.29
C LEU A 205 10.85 -3.33 3.97
N GLN A 206 10.40 -4.20 4.90
CA GLN A 206 9.82 -5.49 4.50
C GLN A 206 8.77 -6.02 5.51
N PRO A 207 7.54 -6.36 5.09
CA PRO A 207 6.49 -6.99 5.91
C PRO A 207 6.87 -8.34 6.57
N GLN A 208 8.05 -8.88 6.28
CA GLN A 208 8.44 -10.26 6.59
C GLN A 208 8.88 -10.46 8.05
N ILE A 209 9.20 -9.38 8.78
CA ILE A 209 9.69 -9.47 10.17
C ILE A 209 8.54 -9.33 11.19
N GLY A 210 7.33 -9.03 10.72
CA GLY A 210 6.17 -8.90 11.60
C GLY A 210 6.20 -7.61 12.43
N ALA A 211 6.77 -6.54 11.88
CA ALA A 211 6.68 -5.21 12.47
C ALA A 211 6.82 -4.13 11.41
N ARG A 212 6.11 -3.03 11.60
CA ARG A 212 6.08 -1.88 10.71
C ARG A 212 5.80 -0.63 11.53
N SER A 213 6.51 0.46 11.26
CA SER A 213 6.13 1.77 11.79
C SER A 213 6.38 2.90 10.80
N ILE A 214 5.30 3.64 10.53
CA ILE A 214 5.31 4.90 9.80
C ILE A 214 4.82 6.05 10.68
N LEU A 215 5.05 5.97 11.99
CA LEU A 215 4.66 7.01 12.94
C LEU A 215 5.22 8.40 12.59
N HIS A 216 6.39 8.47 11.94
CA HIS A 216 6.92 9.74 11.41
C HIS A 216 6.02 10.41 10.35
N LEU A 217 5.11 9.66 9.72
CA LEU A 217 4.16 10.17 8.73
C LEU A 217 2.76 10.46 9.31
N ALA A 218 2.54 10.21 10.61
CA ALA A 218 1.24 10.39 11.24
C ALA A 218 0.73 11.83 11.14
N GLU A 219 1.62 12.83 11.24
CA GLU A 219 1.24 14.24 11.06
C GLU A 219 0.88 14.56 9.60
N PHE A 220 1.57 13.96 8.63
CA PHE A 220 1.23 14.14 7.21
C PHE A 220 -0.12 13.53 6.86
N LEU A 221 -0.47 12.39 7.48
CA LEU A 221 -1.81 11.79 7.41
C LEU A 221 -2.83 12.69 8.10
N ARG A 222 -2.54 13.20 9.31
CA ARG A 222 -3.42 14.17 9.98
C ARG A 222 -3.67 15.40 9.11
N GLU A 223 -2.72 15.83 8.32
CA GLU A 223 -2.85 17.01 7.47
C GLU A 223 -3.31 16.67 6.04
N SER A 224 -3.62 15.40 5.73
CA SER A 224 -4.05 15.02 4.38
C SER A 224 -5.49 15.37 4.08
N GLU A 225 -6.33 15.50 5.11
CA GLU A 225 -7.75 15.79 4.97
C GLU A 225 -8.15 17.11 5.63
N THR A 226 -9.34 17.59 5.27
CA THR A 226 -9.89 18.87 5.77
C THR A 226 -10.97 18.70 6.84
N ASN A 227 -11.32 17.46 7.20
CA ASN A 227 -12.32 17.20 8.24
C ASN A 227 -11.89 17.80 9.58
N PRO A 228 -12.80 18.25 10.46
CA PRO A 228 -12.40 18.91 11.71
C PRO A 228 -11.66 17.99 12.70
N SER A 229 -11.73 16.68 12.50
CA SER A 229 -11.17 15.66 13.38
C SER A 229 -10.52 14.52 12.59
N TYR A 230 -9.66 13.77 13.28
CA TYR A 230 -9.13 12.48 12.85
C TYR A 230 -9.45 11.43 13.92
N HIS A 231 -9.39 10.14 13.55
CA HIS A 231 -9.68 9.02 14.44
C HIS A 231 -8.48 8.10 14.55
N ILE A 232 -8.21 7.63 15.77
CA ILE A 232 -7.16 6.65 16.08
C ILE A 232 -7.83 5.45 16.76
N SER A 233 -7.42 4.27 16.33
CA SER A 233 -7.87 3.00 16.88
C SER A 233 -6.67 2.10 17.17
N VAL A 234 -6.62 1.57 18.38
CA VAL A 234 -5.56 0.70 18.87
C VAL A 234 -6.15 -0.65 19.20
N TRP A 235 -5.61 -1.71 18.59
CA TRP A 235 -6.06 -3.08 18.76
C TRP A 235 -4.92 -3.95 19.23
N SER A 236 -5.22 -4.90 20.11
CA SER A 236 -4.36 -6.05 20.38
C SER A 236 -4.98 -7.33 19.85
N VAL A 237 -4.14 -8.25 19.40
CA VAL A 237 -4.57 -9.62 19.07
C VAL A 237 -3.88 -10.59 20.02
N THR A 238 -4.67 -11.39 20.73
CA THR A 238 -4.16 -12.42 21.65
C THR A 238 -4.88 -13.73 21.36
N GLY A 239 -4.13 -14.77 21.00
CA GLY A 239 -4.73 -16.06 20.60
C GLY A 239 -5.71 -15.94 19.42
N GLY A 240 -5.51 -14.98 18.52
CA GLY A 240 -6.40 -14.69 17.39
C GLY A 240 -7.64 -13.85 17.71
N ILE A 241 -7.81 -13.42 18.96
CA ILE A 241 -8.93 -12.58 19.39
C ILE A 241 -8.53 -11.11 19.31
N TRP A 242 -9.22 -10.36 18.47
CA TRP A 242 -9.07 -8.91 18.32
C TRP A 242 -9.77 -8.18 19.46
N THR A 243 -9.03 -7.33 20.17
CA THR A 243 -9.54 -6.50 21.27
C THR A 243 -9.19 -5.03 21.01
N GLU A 244 -10.21 -4.17 20.94
CA GLU A 244 -10.00 -2.71 20.88
C GLU A 244 -9.54 -2.23 22.26
N LEU A 245 -8.28 -1.78 22.34
CA LEU A 245 -7.69 -1.24 23.56
C LEU A 245 -8.09 0.23 23.75
N LEU A 246 -8.09 0.99 22.66
CA LEU A 246 -8.38 2.42 22.65
C LEU A 246 -8.97 2.82 21.29
N SER A 247 -9.95 3.73 21.33
CA SER A 247 -10.56 4.34 20.15
C SER A 247 -10.90 5.78 20.48
N TYR A 248 -10.44 6.74 19.69
CA TYR A 248 -10.78 8.13 19.93
C TYR A 248 -10.79 8.99 18.69
N GLU A 249 -11.63 10.01 18.73
CA GLU A 249 -11.66 11.10 17.77
C GLU A 249 -10.96 12.31 18.41
N ALA A 250 -10.04 12.91 17.68
CA ALA A 250 -9.27 14.06 18.12
C ALA A 250 -9.44 15.23 17.15
N PRO A 251 -9.51 16.48 17.66
CA PRO A 251 -9.49 17.67 16.82
C PRO A 251 -8.23 17.71 15.93
N ARG A 252 -8.36 18.15 14.68
CA ARG A 252 -7.23 18.16 13.74
C ARG A 252 -6.12 19.14 14.13
N ASP A 253 -6.42 20.17 14.92
CA ASP A 253 -5.41 21.09 15.45
C ASP A 253 -4.57 20.49 16.59
N GLU A 254 -4.91 19.28 17.06
CA GLU A 254 -4.09 18.52 17.99
C GLU A 254 -3.16 17.54 17.25
N PRO A 255 -1.89 17.41 17.64
CA PRO A 255 -0.96 16.46 17.04
C PRO A 255 -1.31 15.01 17.40
N VAL A 256 -0.98 14.08 16.50
CA VAL A 256 -1.18 12.63 16.68
C VAL A 256 -0.30 12.11 17.80
N LEU A 257 0.97 12.52 17.81
CA LEU A 257 1.94 12.11 18.82
C LEU A 257 2.28 13.27 19.75
N GLN A 258 2.09 13.06 21.04
CA GLN A 258 2.48 14.03 22.06
C GLN A 258 3.70 13.57 22.84
N LEU A 259 4.25 14.46 23.67
CA LEU A 259 5.40 14.17 24.53
C LEU A 259 5.01 13.98 26.01
N ALA A 260 3.75 14.27 26.32
CA ALA A 260 3.15 14.15 27.64
C ALA A 260 1.71 13.62 27.51
N PRO A 261 1.20 12.89 28.53
CA PRO A 261 -0.16 12.38 28.50
C PRO A 261 -1.18 13.50 28.57
N ARG A 262 -2.27 13.37 27.80
CA ARG A 262 -3.47 14.21 27.93
C ARG A 262 -4.68 13.37 28.29
N ALA A 263 -5.30 13.69 29.42
CA ALA A 263 -6.62 13.17 29.76
C ALA A 263 -7.66 14.04 29.04
N ASN A 264 -8.33 13.48 28.03
CA ASN A 264 -9.36 14.20 27.27
C ASN A 264 -10.74 13.57 27.47
N SER A 265 -11.75 14.42 27.62
CA SER A 265 -13.15 14.04 27.85
C SER A 265 -13.85 13.41 26.64
N TRP A 266 -13.22 13.42 25.47
CA TRP A 266 -13.77 12.94 24.19
C TRP A 266 -13.34 11.50 23.84
N LEU A 267 -12.57 10.84 24.72
CA LEU A 267 -12.14 9.46 24.54
C LEU A 267 -13.34 8.51 24.71
N ASN A 268 -13.90 8.02 23.61
CA ASN A 268 -14.92 6.96 23.63
C ASN A 268 -14.25 5.62 24.00
N HIS A 269 -14.12 5.37 25.30
CA HIS A 269 -13.51 4.15 25.80
C HIS A 269 -14.53 2.99 25.76
N ARG A 270 -14.27 1.93 24.98
CA ARG A 270 -14.90 0.61 25.20
C ARG A 270 -14.04 -0.18 26.20
N ARG A 271 -14.51 -0.29 27.45
CA ARG A 271 -13.78 -1.01 28.51
C ARG A 271 -13.89 -2.51 28.27
N HIS A 272 -12.78 -3.17 27.97
CA HIS A 272 -12.68 -4.63 27.98
C HIS A 272 -11.78 -5.20 29.08
N SER A 273 -11.04 -4.38 29.84
CA SER A 273 -10.19 -4.88 30.92
C SER A 273 -10.72 -4.54 32.31
N ILE A 274 -10.45 -5.46 33.24
CA ILE A 274 -10.82 -5.46 34.67
C ILE A 274 -10.00 -4.43 35.47
N VAL A 275 -9.20 -3.58 34.79
CA VAL A 275 -8.24 -2.68 35.40
C VAL A 275 -8.62 -1.22 35.10
N HIS A 276 -8.68 -0.40 36.16
CA HIS A 276 -9.07 1.01 36.09
C HIS A 276 -7.91 1.90 35.61
N TRP A 277 -7.62 1.89 34.30
CA TRP A 277 -6.67 2.83 33.71
C TRP A 277 -7.35 4.14 33.30
N ASN A 278 -6.67 5.26 33.53
CA ASN A 278 -7.01 6.52 32.87
C ASN A 278 -6.32 6.51 31.50
N VAL A 279 -7.10 6.30 30.45
CA VAL A 279 -6.60 6.27 29.08
C VAL A 279 -6.32 7.69 28.59
N SER A 280 -5.25 7.86 27.85
CA SER A 280 -4.86 9.09 27.15
C SER A 280 -4.63 8.82 25.67
N MET A 281 -4.54 9.88 24.87
CA MET A 281 -4.13 9.81 23.45
C MET A 281 -2.75 9.17 23.30
N LEU A 282 -2.24 8.98 22.08
CA LEU A 282 -0.87 8.47 21.87
C LEU A 282 0.18 9.51 22.31
N TRP A 283 1.19 9.09 23.06
CA TRP A 283 2.36 9.92 23.37
C TRP A 283 3.63 9.09 23.50
N MET A 284 4.75 9.78 23.27
CA MET A 284 6.10 9.27 23.37
C MET A 284 6.83 10.04 24.47
N PRO A 285 7.05 9.46 25.65
CA PRO A 285 7.70 10.17 26.75
C PRO A 285 9.18 10.44 26.44
N TYR A 286 9.70 11.60 26.87
CA TYR A 286 11.10 11.99 26.66
C TYR A 286 12.11 11.16 27.45
N SER A 287 11.70 10.58 28.59
CA SER A 287 12.56 9.82 29.49
C SER A 287 11.72 8.89 30.35
N ALA A 288 11.73 7.60 30.05
CA ALA A 288 11.01 6.54 30.75
C ALA A 288 11.47 5.18 30.18
N PRO A 289 11.14 4.03 30.81
CA PRO A 289 11.32 2.73 30.17
C PRO A 289 10.36 2.49 28.98
N THR A 290 9.62 3.51 28.54
CA THR A 290 8.51 3.42 27.58
C THR A 290 8.81 4.30 26.36
N LEU A 291 8.56 3.78 25.15
CA LEU A 291 8.70 4.49 23.88
C LEU A 291 7.36 5.01 23.34
N LEU A 292 6.28 4.24 23.51
CA LEU A 292 4.93 4.61 23.08
C LEU A 292 3.92 4.02 24.06
N THR A 293 2.90 4.79 24.42
CA THR A 293 1.90 4.38 25.41
C THR A 293 0.54 5.04 25.17
N ILE A 294 -0.49 4.43 25.75
CA ILE A 294 -1.89 4.91 25.82
C ILE A 294 -2.38 5.11 27.27
N ASN A 295 -1.60 4.71 28.30
CA ASN A 295 -1.94 4.87 29.72
C ASN A 295 -0.91 5.69 30.48
N ARG A 296 -1.37 6.50 31.45
CA ARG A 296 -0.49 7.37 32.25
C ARG A 296 0.64 6.56 32.89
N ASP A 297 1.79 6.51 32.23
CA ASP A 297 3.06 6.09 32.81
C ASP A 297 3.42 7.14 33.85
N ASP A 298 3.34 6.77 35.12
CA ASP A 298 3.75 7.63 36.23
C ASP A 298 5.29 7.68 36.39
N GLY A 299 6.02 7.14 35.42
CA GLY A 299 7.48 7.03 35.43
C GLY A 299 7.99 5.91 36.33
N GLN A 300 7.10 5.16 36.99
CA GLN A 300 7.44 4.04 37.87
C GLN A 300 6.78 2.72 37.48
N THR A 301 5.68 2.76 36.72
CA THR A 301 4.91 1.58 36.31
C THR A 301 4.86 1.46 34.78
N THR A 302 5.30 0.31 34.25
CA THR A 302 5.32 0.01 32.80
C THR A 302 3.94 -0.34 32.23
N ALA A 303 2.86 -0.06 32.96
CA ALA A 303 1.56 -0.62 32.67
C ALA A 303 0.83 0.18 31.59
N GLY A 304 0.49 -0.48 30.48
CA GLY A 304 -0.04 0.17 29.28
C GLY A 304 1.02 0.72 28.33
N ALA A 305 2.28 0.31 28.53
CA ALA A 305 3.35 0.57 27.57
C ALA A 305 3.13 -0.30 26.34
N MET A 306 2.88 0.34 25.20
CA MET A 306 2.73 -0.38 23.93
C MET A 306 4.09 -0.77 23.36
N ALA A 307 5.10 0.08 23.55
CA ALA A 307 6.50 -0.23 23.24
C ALA A 307 7.39 0.30 24.36
N ARG A 308 8.39 -0.48 24.78
CA ARG A 308 9.34 -0.13 25.84
C ARG A 308 10.76 0.09 25.31
N THR A 309 11.57 0.87 26.02
CA THR A 309 12.96 1.18 25.64
C THR A 309 13.88 -0.02 25.73
N ASP A 310 13.53 -1.03 26.54
CA ASP A 310 14.22 -2.32 26.58
C ASP A 310 13.76 -3.25 25.44
N GLY A 311 12.84 -2.79 24.59
CA GLY A 311 12.36 -3.52 23.44
C GLY A 311 11.12 -4.35 23.67
N LEU A 312 10.58 -4.41 24.89
CA LEU A 312 9.40 -5.21 25.16
C LEU A 312 8.15 -4.53 24.57
N ILE A 313 7.33 -5.31 23.87
CA ILE A 313 5.94 -4.98 23.53
C ILE A 313 5.05 -5.82 24.44
N GLU A 314 4.10 -5.17 25.11
CA GLU A 314 3.24 -5.81 26.13
C GLU A 314 2.22 -6.78 25.51
N TYR A 315 2.02 -6.73 24.19
CA TYR A 315 1.03 -7.48 23.44
C TYR A 315 1.68 -8.44 22.43
N ASP A 316 1.12 -9.64 22.26
CA ASP A 316 1.56 -10.60 21.23
C ASP A 316 1.50 -9.98 19.82
N GLU A 317 0.45 -9.20 19.60
CA GLU A 317 0.23 -8.44 18.39
C GLU A 317 -0.49 -7.12 18.71
N LEU A 318 -0.02 -6.02 18.11
CA LEU A 318 -0.49 -4.66 18.32
C LEU A 318 -0.68 -3.96 16.97
N TRP A 319 -1.81 -3.28 16.81
CA TRP A 319 -2.13 -2.45 15.66
C TRP A 319 -2.54 -1.06 16.12
N VAL A 320 -1.93 -0.04 15.53
CA VAL A 320 -2.37 1.35 15.63
C VAL A 320 -2.74 1.82 14.24
N SER A 321 -4.00 2.19 14.08
CA SER A 321 -4.58 2.57 12.80
C SER A 321 -5.20 3.95 12.91
N MET A 322 -5.00 4.75 11.86
CA MET A 322 -5.47 6.12 11.75
C MET A 322 -6.47 6.22 10.60
N LEU A 323 -7.55 6.95 10.87
CA LEU A 323 -8.42 7.49 9.84
C LEU A 323 -8.28 9.00 9.92
N GLU A 324 -7.57 9.56 8.95
CA GLU A 324 -7.44 10.99 8.74
C GLU A 324 -8.78 11.68 8.48
#